data_AF-A0A0S7ZUC8-F1
#
_entry.id   AF-A0A0S7ZUC8-F1
#
_cell.length_a   1.000
_cell.length_b   1.000
_cell.length_c   1.000
_cell.angle_alpha   90.00
_cell.angle_beta   90.00
_cell.angle_gamma   90.00
#
_symmetry.space_group_name_H-M   'P 1'
#
loop_
_entity.id
_entity.type
_entity.pdbx_description
1 polymer ?
#
loop_
_entity_poly.entity_id
_entity_poly.type
_entity_poly.pdbx_seq_one_letter_code
_entity_poly.pdbx_strand_id
1 'polypeptide(L)'
;ETVLLGPRHPKLGTDVALPLRLQVNGSGKTVRVLSDGKPKVLEVREGSWSDWLKVKFKLGPLQSAAAMVRFFLGRLEPELELYASPVNFDPKTPLFPISSPWDYAGELARELGEFYTTGMVEEHTGLNNGRIDETAFLDQCATVVAERERMMCYELDRFDAGFFFCLFDTPDRVQHMFWRFREPDHPANRTAPLAEWNGVIEDHYRRCDAIVGRALDYADDEALVIVLSDHGFTSFQRAVNLNTWLYDNGFLSLEGGATPRDDTGDMLRAVDWNRTRAYAVGFGGIYLNLEGREAQGIVRGDEVAEVAGAIVQQLAGLTDPDRGKAAIRSVSRRADIYAGQFAAESPDLLVNFAAGYRASSGTALGAIPQGVIADNRQRWSGDHAVDPVLVPGVLFMNNPFNGSRVHLVDLAPTILHALGVAQGVAMEGSTVLS
;
A
#
# COMPACT_ATOMS: atom_id res chain seq x y z
N GLU A 1 -27.67 12.97 16.87
CA GLU A 1 -27.80 12.60 15.44
C GLU A 1 -26.46 12.90 14.77
N THR A 2 -26.10 12.18 13.71
CA THR A 2 -24.83 12.36 12.98
C THR A 2 -25.04 12.07 11.50
N VAL A 3 -23.98 12.11 10.69
CA VAL A 3 -24.03 11.80 9.25
C VAL A 3 -22.91 10.85 8.86
N LEU A 4 -23.20 9.98 7.89
CA LEU A 4 -22.21 9.24 7.13
C LEU A 4 -21.89 10.03 5.86
N LEU A 5 -20.62 10.38 5.67
CA LEU A 5 -20.17 11.04 4.45
C LEU A 5 -19.98 9.98 3.34
N GLY A 6 -20.44 10.32 2.15
CA GLY A 6 -20.34 9.50 0.95
C GLY A 6 -19.54 10.19 -0.14
N PRO A 7 -19.72 9.78 -1.41
CA PRO A 7 -18.96 10.34 -2.53
C PRO A 7 -19.25 11.84 -2.75
N ARG A 8 -18.27 12.55 -3.31
CA ARG A 8 -18.45 13.94 -3.76
C ARG A 8 -19.51 14.04 -4.84
N HIS A 9 -20.44 14.98 -4.67
CA HIS A 9 -21.47 15.26 -5.64
C HIS A 9 -20.83 15.90 -6.90
N PRO A 10 -20.98 15.30 -8.09
CA PRO A 10 -20.22 15.69 -9.28
C PRO A 10 -20.48 17.14 -9.72
N LYS A 11 -21.68 17.68 -9.47
CA LYS A 11 -22.02 19.07 -9.81
C LYS A 11 -21.76 20.09 -8.70
N LEU A 12 -21.80 19.68 -7.44
CA LEU A 12 -21.76 20.60 -6.30
C LEU A 12 -20.37 20.65 -5.66
N GLY A 13 -19.53 19.65 -5.91
CA GLY A 13 -18.19 19.53 -5.32
C GLY A 13 -18.18 19.20 -3.82
N THR A 14 -19.35 19.13 -3.18
CA THR A 14 -19.52 18.80 -1.76
C THR A 14 -19.82 17.31 -1.56
N ASP A 15 -19.46 16.76 -0.41
CA ASP A 15 -19.77 15.37 -0.06
C ASP A 15 -21.27 15.17 0.11
N VAL A 16 -21.80 14.05 -0.40
CA VAL A 16 -23.17 13.63 -0.10
C VAL A 16 -23.20 13.03 1.30
N ALA A 17 -24.15 13.45 2.13
CA ALA A 17 -24.30 12.96 3.49
C ALA A 17 -25.56 12.09 3.62
N LEU A 18 -25.46 11.03 4.42
CA LEU A 18 -26.59 10.19 4.82
C LEU A 18 -26.82 10.35 6.33
N PRO A 19 -28.01 10.79 6.78
CA PRO A 19 -28.31 10.94 8.20
C PRO A 19 -28.30 9.60 8.94
N LEU A 20 -27.67 9.60 10.11
CA LEU A 20 -27.65 8.48 11.05
C LEU A 20 -28.17 8.93 12.42
N ARG A 21 -28.93 8.06 13.08
CA ARG A 21 -29.29 8.23 14.49
C ARG A 21 -28.62 7.14 15.31
N LEU A 22 -27.89 7.54 16.34
CA LEU A 22 -27.22 6.63 17.25
C LEU A 22 -28.05 6.50 18.52
N GLN A 23 -28.28 5.27 18.97
CA GLN A 23 -28.84 4.96 20.28
C GLN A 23 -27.78 4.22 21.09
N VAL A 24 -27.28 4.87 22.14
CA VAL A 24 -26.24 4.32 23.01
C VAL A 24 -26.89 3.50 24.12
N ASN A 25 -26.40 2.28 24.32
CA ASN A 25 -26.79 1.41 25.41
C ASN A 25 -25.55 1.09 26.28
N GLY A 26 -25.31 1.95 27.28
CA GLY A 26 -24.12 1.85 28.15
C GLY A 26 -24.04 0.54 28.93
N SER A 27 -25.16 0.06 29.50
CA SER A 27 -25.18 -1.19 30.27
C SER A 27 -24.92 -2.43 29.41
N GLY A 28 -25.33 -2.38 28.14
CA GLY A 28 -25.11 -3.46 27.17
C GLY A 28 -23.81 -3.35 26.37
N LYS A 29 -23.00 -2.32 26.61
CA LYS A 29 -21.80 -2.00 25.83
C LYS A 29 -22.04 -2.01 24.30
N THR A 30 -23.15 -1.42 23.87
CA THR A 30 -23.56 -1.42 22.45
C THR A 30 -24.03 -0.04 21.98
N VAL A 31 -23.91 0.18 20.67
CA VAL A 31 -24.56 1.28 19.94
C VAL A 31 -25.44 0.70 18.86
N ARG A 32 -26.68 1.17 18.76
CA ARG A 32 -27.55 0.91 17.62
C ARG A 32 -27.43 2.08 16.63
N VAL A 33 -27.00 1.79 15.40
CA VAL A 33 -26.96 2.71 14.27
C VAL A 33 -28.26 2.57 13.48
N LEU A 34 -29.10 3.59 13.54
CA LEU A 34 -30.36 3.67 12.82
C LEU A 34 -30.17 4.49 11.54
N SER A 35 -30.62 3.96 10.41
CA SER A 35 -30.51 4.63 9.11
C SER A 35 -31.62 4.20 8.17
N ASP A 36 -31.68 4.84 7.00
CA ASP A 36 -32.55 4.39 5.91
C ASP A 36 -32.02 3.18 5.13
N GLY A 37 -30.84 2.71 5.48
CA GLY A 37 -30.19 1.54 4.89
C GLY A 37 -30.81 0.20 5.28
N LYS A 38 -30.06 -0.87 4.98
CA LYS A 38 -30.40 -2.25 5.35
C LYS A 38 -29.19 -2.88 6.07
N PRO A 39 -29.36 -3.39 7.31
CA PRO A 39 -30.59 -3.33 8.10
C PRO A 39 -30.96 -1.89 8.53
N LYS A 40 -32.23 -1.65 8.90
CA LYS A 40 -32.69 -0.33 9.40
C LYS A 40 -32.09 0.04 10.76
N VAL A 41 -31.73 -0.99 11.53
CA VAL A 41 -31.03 -0.86 12.79
C VAL A 41 -29.88 -1.86 12.77
N LEU A 42 -28.66 -1.37 12.89
CA LEU A 42 -27.45 -2.18 13.00
C LEU A 42 -26.91 -2.03 14.42
N GLU A 43 -26.72 -3.13 15.14
CA GLU A 43 -26.11 -3.11 16.46
C GLU A 43 -24.59 -3.30 16.35
N VAL A 44 -23.84 -2.52 17.14
CA VAL A 44 -22.38 -2.54 17.18
C VAL A 44 -21.96 -2.69 18.65
N ARG A 45 -21.11 -3.67 18.93
CA ARG A 45 -20.59 -3.95 20.28
C ARG A 45 -19.22 -3.32 20.48
N GLU A 46 -18.97 -2.81 21.68
CA GLU A 46 -17.66 -2.24 22.05
C GLU A 46 -16.55 -3.28 21.85
N GLY A 47 -15.45 -2.85 21.20
CA GLY A 47 -14.33 -3.68 20.81
C GLY A 47 -14.59 -4.58 19.61
N SER A 48 -15.61 -4.32 18.77
CA SER A 48 -15.92 -5.17 17.63
C SER A 48 -16.41 -4.40 16.40
N TRP A 49 -16.13 -4.97 15.23
CA TRP A 49 -16.74 -4.54 13.97
C TRP A 49 -18.18 -5.02 13.85
N SER A 50 -19.05 -4.20 13.28
CA SER A 50 -20.42 -4.55 12.92
C SER A 50 -20.48 -5.45 11.68
N ASP A 51 -21.66 -5.98 11.39
CA ASP A 51 -21.99 -6.42 10.03
C ASP A 51 -22.09 -5.24 9.06
N TRP A 52 -22.29 -5.53 7.76
CA TRP A 52 -22.47 -4.53 6.73
C TRP A 52 -23.78 -3.74 6.89
N LEU A 53 -23.69 -2.42 6.89
CA LEU A 53 -24.81 -1.53 6.64
C LEU A 53 -24.82 -1.14 5.15
N LYS A 54 -25.84 -1.60 4.42
CA LYS A 54 -26.05 -1.20 3.03
C LYS A 54 -26.82 0.11 2.96
N VAL A 55 -26.30 1.07 2.22
CA VAL A 55 -26.85 2.43 2.11
C VAL A 55 -26.97 2.86 0.64
N LYS A 56 -27.74 3.93 0.41
CA LYS A 56 -27.85 4.58 -0.90
C LYS A 56 -27.61 6.07 -0.76
N PHE A 57 -26.57 6.59 -1.40
CA PHE A 57 -26.31 8.02 -1.48
C PHE A 57 -27.07 8.62 -2.67
N LYS A 58 -27.91 9.62 -2.43
CA LYS A 58 -28.64 10.31 -3.49
C LYS A 58 -27.72 11.33 -4.18
N LEU A 59 -27.41 11.10 -5.47
CA LEU A 59 -26.57 11.96 -6.31
C LEU A 59 -27.40 12.89 -7.21
N GLY A 60 -28.73 12.74 -7.21
CA GLY A 60 -29.66 13.57 -7.96
C GLY A 60 -31.05 12.95 -7.97
N PRO A 61 -32.01 13.55 -8.71
CA PRO A 61 -33.40 13.06 -8.76
C PRO A 61 -33.54 11.62 -9.28
N LEU A 62 -32.62 11.17 -10.13
CA LEU A 62 -32.65 9.85 -10.80
C LEU A 62 -31.38 9.03 -10.59
N GLN A 63 -30.41 9.51 -9.79
CA GLN A 63 -29.13 8.86 -9.62
C GLN A 63 -28.85 8.62 -8.13
N SER A 64 -28.46 7.38 -7.81
CA SER A 64 -27.98 7.01 -6.48
C SER A 64 -26.80 6.06 -6.58
N ALA A 65 -25.85 6.17 -5.64
CA ALA A 65 -24.79 5.19 -5.47
C ALA A 65 -25.16 4.22 -4.35
N ALA A 66 -25.25 2.92 -4.68
CA ALA A 66 -25.39 1.86 -3.68
C ALA A 66 -24.02 1.56 -3.07
N ALA A 67 -23.99 1.46 -1.75
CA ALA A 67 -22.76 1.35 -1.00
C ALA A 67 -22.95 0.54 0.28
N MET A 68 -21.83 0.16 0.89
CA MET A 68 -21.77 -0.62 2.13
C MET A 68 -20.74 0.00 3.08
N VAL A 69 -21.00 -0.05 4.37
CA VAL A 69 -20.09 0.44 5.42
C VAL A 69 -20.15 -0.47 6.63
N ARG A 70 -19.03 -0.65 7.33
CA ARG A 70 -18.98 -1.28 8.65
C ARG A 70 -18.61 -0.25 9.69
N PHE A 71 -19.00 -0.51 10.93
CA PHE A 71 -18.68 0.35 12.06
C PHE A 71 -17.85 -0.43 13.08
N PHE A 72 -16.83 0.21 13.66
CA PHE A 72 -16.11 -0.30 14.81
C PHE A 72 -16.42 0.60 16.00
N LEU A 73 -16.93 0.01 17.08
CA LEU A 73 -17.16 0.74 18.33
C LEU A 73 -15.94 0.56 19.21
N GLY A 74 -15.05 1.56 19.26
CA GLY A 74 -13.84 1.50 20.08
C GLY A 74 -14.15 1.64 21.56
N ARG A 75 -14.96 2.64 21.92
CA ARG A 75 -15.28 2.96 23.31
C ARG A 75 -16.62 3.66 23.43
N LEU A 76 -17.32 3.43 24.54
CA LEU A 76 -18.56 4.11 24.89
C LEU A 76 -18.41 5.26 25.89
N GLU A 77 -17.55 5.08 26.89
CA GLU A 77 -17.38 6.01 28.00
C GLU A 77 -15.89 6.32 28.24
N PRO A 78 -15.52 7.56 28.61
CA PRO A 78 -16.39 8.71 28.84
C PRO A 78 -16.93 9.34 27.55
N GLU A 79 -16.30 9.04 26.40
CA GLU A 79 -16.69 9.54 25.09
C GLU A 79 -16.99 8.39 24.13
N LEU A 80 -18.00 8.59 23.29
CA LEU A 80 -18.37 7.63 22.25
C LEU A 80 -17.39 7.71 21.08
N GLU A 81 -16.64 6.64 20.89
CA GLU A 81 -15.72 6.44 19.76
C GLU A 81 -16.32 5.41 18.80
N LEU A 82 -17.06 5.88 17.81
CA LEU A 82 -17.60 5.05 16.73
C LEU A 82 -16.89 5.38 15.42
N TYR A 83 -16.11 4.44 14.93
CA TYR A 83 -15.42 4.53 13.64
C TYR A 83 -16.29 3.93 12.53
N ALA A 84 -16.31 4.58 11.37
CA ALA A 84 -16.94 4.05 10.15
C ALA A 84 -15.84 3.71 9.15
N SER A 85 -15.87 2.51 8.59
CA SER A 85 -14.96 2.12 7.50
C SER A 85 -15.14 3.04 6.29
N PRO A 86 -14.17 3.08 5.37
CA PRO A 86 -14.38 3.59 4.03
C PRO A 86 -15.64 3.00 3.42
N VAL A 87 -16.34 3.84 2.67
CA VAL A 87 -17.57 3.46 1.99
C VAL A 87 -17.20 2.56 0.81
N ASN A 88 -17.65 1.32 0.87
CA ASN A 88 -17.47 0.31 -0.15
C ASN A 88 -18.60 0.39 -1.18
N PHE A 89 -18.32 0.05 -2.44
CA PHE A 89 -19.38 -0.14 -3.44
C PHE A 89 -20.19 -1.39 -3.11
N ASP A 90 -21.51 -1.36 -3.31
CA ASP A 90 -22.31 -2.59 -3.27
C ASP A 90 -21.95 -3.44 -4.50
N PRO A 91 -21.34 -4.63 -4.33
CA PRO A 91 -20.89 -5.45 -5.45
C PRO A 91 -22.04 -5.95 -6.33
N LYS A 92 -23.28 -5.98 -5.82
CA LYS A 92 -24.45 -6.41 -6.58
C LYS A 92 -25.00 -5.31 -7.50
N THR A 93 -24.72 -4.05 -7.20
CA THR A 93 -25.17 -2.88 -7.98
C THR A 93 -24.15 -1.72 -7.90
N PRO A 94 -22.91 -1.90 -8.39
CA PRO A 94 -21.89 -0.88 -8.28
C PRO A 94 -22.19 0.29 -9.24
N LEU A 95 -21.67 1.48 -8.93
CA LEU A 95 -21.89 2.69 -9.75
C LEU A 95 -21.14 2.61 -11.11
N PHE A 96 -20.07 1.82 -11.15
CA PHE A 96 -19.23 1.52 -12.31
C PHE A 96 -18.70 0.09 -12.19
N PRO A 97 -18.20 -0.55 -13.26
CA PRO A 97 -17.67 -1.90 -13.19
C PRO A 97 -16.51 -1.99 -12.17
N ILE A 98 -16.64 -2.87 -11.18
CA ILE A 98 -15.59 -3.20 -10.20
C ILE A 98 -15.01 -4.61 -10.39
N SER A 99 -15.49 -5.32 -11.41
CA SER A 99 -14.99 -6.62 -11.85
C SER A 99 -15.10 -6.71 -13.37
N SER A 100 -14.37 -7.67 -13.94
CA SER A 100 -14.53 -8.08 -15.35
C SER A 100 -14.65 -9.60 -15.39
N PRO A 101 -15.77 -10.17 -15.85
CA PRO A 101 -17.00 -9.50 -16.30
C PRO A 101 -17.68 -8.62 -15.23
N TRP A 102 -18.52 -7.68 -15.67
CA TRP A 102 -19.05 -6.61 -14.80
C TRP A 102 -19.98 -7.10 -13.68
N ASP A 103 -20.61 -8.27 -13.86
CA ASP A 103 -21.56 -8.89 -12.95
C ASP A 103 -20.92 -9.90 -11.98
N TYR A 104 -19.66 -10.26 -12.20
CA TYR A 104 -18.91 -11.25 -11.42
C TYR A 104 -18.82 -10.91 -9.93
N ALA A 105 -18.52 -9.65 -9.57
CA ALA A 105 -18.53 -9.23 -8.16
C ALA A 105 -19.90 -9.45 -7.50
N GLY A 106 -20.98 -9.23 -8.26
CA GLY A 106 -22.35 -9.45 -7.80
C GLY A 106 -22.69 -10.92 -7.60
N GLU A 107 -22.10 -11.81 -8.41
CA GLU A 107 -22.19 -13.26 -8.24
C GLU A 107 -21.49 -13.71 -6.95
N LEU A 108 -20.22 -13.34 -6.77
CA LEU A 108 -19.48 -13.64 -5.54
C LEU A 108 -20.25 -13.18 -4.31
N ALA A 109 -20.86 -11.99 -4.35
CA ALA A 109 -21.63 -11.47 -3.23
C ALA A 109 -22.97 -12.20 -2.99
N ARG A 110 -23.52 -12.89 -3.99
CA ARG A 110 -24.73 -13.72 -3.84
C ARG A 110 -24.40 -15.06 -3.21
N GLU A 111 -23.33 -15.70 -3.68
CA GLU A 111 -22.95 -17.05 -3.23
C GLU A 111 -22.15 -17.03 -1.93
N LEU A 112 -21.29 -16.03 -1.74
CA LEU A 112 -20.36 -15.95 -0.60
C LEU A 112 -20.74 -14.84 0.40
N GLY A 113 -21.76 -14.03 0.10
CA GLY A 113 -22.12 -12.87 0.92
C GLY A 113 -21.22 -11.65 0.68
N GLU A 114 -21.55 -10.55 1.35
CA GLU A 114 -20.89 -9.26 1.14
C GLU A 114 -19.41 -9.27 1.56
N PHE A 115 -18.59 -8.53 0.82
CA PHE A 115 -17.14 -8.43 0.99
C PHE A 115 -16.66 -7.00 0.72
N TYR A 116 -15.43 -6.68 1.13
CA TYR A 116 -14.85 -5.37 0.87
C TYR A 116 -14.53 -5.15 -0.62
N THR A 117 -14.89 -3.99 -1.17
CA THR A 117 -14.73 -3.62 -2.58
C THR A 117 -13.82 -2.40 -2.81
N THR A 118 -13.27 -1.82 -1.75
CA THR A 118 -12.25 -0.77 -1.83
C THR A 118 -10.86 -1.36 -2.05
N GLY A 119 -9.98 -0.65 -2.76
CA GLY A 119 -8.55 -0.98 -2.77
C GLY A 119 -7.89 -0.68 -1.41
N MET A 120 -6.88 -1.47 -1.02
CA MET A 120 -6.24 -1.40 0.32
C MET A 120 -7.25 -1.46 1.46
N VAL A 121 -7.82 -2.65 1.68
CA VAL A 121 -8.99 -2.85 2.53
C VAL A 121 -8.71 -2.59 4.02
N GLU A 122 -7.55 -3.01 4.50
CA GLU A 122 -7.18 -2.97 5.91
C GLU A 122 -6.87 -1.53 6.37
N GLU A 123 -7.48 -1.12 7.49
CA GLU A 123 -7.49 0.25 8.01
C GLU A 123 -6.16 0.72 8.63
N HIS A 124 -5.12 0.77 7.81
CA HIS A 124 -3.80 1.23 8.20
C HIS A 124 -3.82 2.72 8.60
N THR A 125 -4.59 3.58 7.93
CA THR A 125 -4.71 5.01 8.29
C THR A 125 -5.46 5.20 9.61
N GLY A 126 -6.57 4.48 9.80
CA GLY A 126 -7.31 4.47 11.05
C GLY A 126 -6.41 4.02 12.21
N LEU A 127 -5.67 2.94 12.03
CA LEU A 127 -4.74 2.41 13.02
C LEU A 127 -3.61 3.42 13.31
N ASN A 128 -2.96 3.93 12.27
CA ASN A 128 -1.84 4.86 12.40
C ASN A 128 -2.21 6.15 13.16
N ASN A 129 -3.43 6.65 12.95
CA ASN A 129 -3.96 7.84 13.62
C ASN A 129 -4.64 7.53 14.97
N GLY A 130 -4.58 6.29 15.45
CA GLY A 130 -5.16 5.86 16.72
C GLY A 130 -6.69 5.89 16.76
N ARG A 131 -7.36 5.80 15.60
CA ARG A 131 -8.83 5.73 15.51
C ARG A 131 -9.37 4.31 15.68
N ILE A 132 -8.53 3.32 15.41
CA ILE A 132 -8.74 1.92 15.78
C ILE A 132 -7.45 1.40 16.44
N ASP A 133 -7.55 0.29 17.18
CA ASP A 133 -6.42 -0.37 17.81
C ASP A 133 -5.92 -1.59 17.01
N GLU A 134 -4.83 -2.19 17.47
CA GLU A 134 -4.20 -3.37 16.88
C GLU A 134 -5.19 -4.53 16.73
N THR A 135 -6.00 -4.79 17.75
CA THR A 135 -7.01 -5.85 17.75
C THR A 135 -8.04 -5.62 16.65
N ALA A 136 -8.61 -4.42 16.57
CA ALA A 136 -9.57 -4.07 15.52
C ALA A 136 -8.99 -4.21 14.12
N PHE A 137 -7.72 -3.83 13.92
CA PHE A 137 -7.03 -3.99 12.65
C PHE A 137 -6.84 -5.47 12.29
N LEU A 138 -6.40 -6.30 13.24
CA LEU A 138 -6.21 -7.73 13.02
C LEU A 138 -7.53 -8.47 12.78
N ASP A 139 -8.61 -8.08 13.45
CA ASP A 139 -9.96 -8.61 13.19
C ASP A 139 -10.42 -8.31 11.76
N GLN A 140 -10.12 -7.11 11.26
CA GLN A 140 -10.39 -6.75 9.87
C GLN A 140 -9.51 -7.57 8.92
N CYS A 141 -8.21 -7.67 9.17
CA CYS A 141 -7.29 -8.52 8.39
C CYS A 141 -7.82 -9.97 8.30
N ALA A 142 -8.27 -10.52 9.43
CA ALA A 142 -8.79 -11.87 9.49
C ALA A 142 -10.07 -12.05 8.66
N THR A 143 -10.92 -11.02 8.60
CA THR A 143 -12.10 -10.97 7.73
C THR A 143 -11.70 -10.96 6.27
N VAL A 144 -10.78 -10.07 5.86
CA VAL A 144 -10.34 -9.92 4.47
C VAL A 144 -9.70 -11.19 3.93
N VAL A 145 -8.83 -11.83 4.71
CA VAL A 145 -8.22 -13.11 4.34
C VAL A 145 -9.29 -14.20 4.17
N ALA A 146 -10.27 -14.26 5.08
CA ALA A 146 -11.36 -15.24 4.96
C ALA A 146 -12.28 -14.96 3.77
N GLU A 147 -12.51 -13.70 3.41
CA GLU A 147 -13.22 -13.33 2.18
C GLU A 147 -12.46 -13.82 0.94
N ARG A 148 -11.16 -13.50 0.84
CA ARG A 148 -10.33 -13.89 -0.30
C ARG A 148 -10.18 -15.40 -0.44
N GLU A 149 -9.98 -16.09 0.68
CA GLU A 149 -9.89 -17.56 0.73
C GLU A 149 -11.19 -18.22 0.24
N ARG A 150 -12.36 -17.74 0.67
CA ARG A 150 -13.65 -18.28 0.20
C ARG A 150 -13.85 -18.06 -1.29
N MET A 151 -13.45 -16.89 -1.82
CA MET A 151 -13.49 -16.63 -3.26
C MET A 151 -12.54 -17.56 -4.02
N MET A 152 -11.34 -17.78 -3.49
CA MET A 152 -10.38 -18.71 -4.07
C MET A 152 -10.95 -20.12 -4.17
N CYS A 153 -11.47 -20.68 -3.06
CA CYS A 153 -12.03 -22.02 -3.07
C CYS A 153 -13.28 -22.12 -3.97
N TYR A 154 -14.16 -21.12 -3.95
CA TYR A 154 -15.36 -21.09 -4.79
C TYR A 154 -15.05 -21.13 -6.29
N GLU A 155 -13.96 -20.46 -6.71
CA GLU A 155 -13.49 -20.49 -8.09
C GLU A 155 -12.69 -21.76 -8.41
N LEU A 156 -11.88 -22.27 -7.48
CA LEU A 156 -11.18 -23.55 -7.67
C LEU A 156 -12.15 -24.74 -7.77
N ASP A 157 -13.27 -24.74 -7.03
CA ASP A 157 -14.31 -25.78 -7.09
C ASP A 157 -14.95 -25.95 -8.48
N ARG A 158 -14.87 -24.91 -9.32
CA ARG A 158 -15.46 -24.86 -10.67
C ARG A 158 -14.41 -24.68 -11.76
N PHE A 159 -13.14 -24.61 -11.38
CA PHE A 159 -12.06 -24.38 -12.31
C PHE A 159 -11.77 -25.69 -13.03
N ASP A 160 -11.89 -25.68 -14.36
CA ASP A 160 -11.65 -26.86 -15.20
C ASP A 160 -10.25 -26.81 -15.80
N ALA A 161 -9.93 -25.73 -16.54
CA ALA A 161 -8.62 -25.52 -17.13
C ALA A 161 -8.34 -24.04 -17.40
N GLY A 162 -7.05 -23.70 -17.56
CA GLY A 162 -6.59 -22.37 -17.99
C GLY A 162 -5.66 -21.71 -16.99
N PHE A 163 -5.87 -20.42 -16.73
CA PHE A 163 -5.07 -19.62 -15.79
C PHE A 163 -5.94 -19.11 -14.65
N PHE A 164 -5.57 -19.48 -13.43
CA PHE A 164 -6.16 -18.96 -12.20
C PHE A 164 -5.13 -18.13 -11.43
N PHE A 165 -5.53 -16.93 -11.01
CA PHE A 165 -4.69 -16.03 -10.22
C PHE A 165 -5.48 -15.48 -9.04
N CYS A 166 -4.94 -15.65 -7.83
CA CYS A 166 -5.52 -15.12 -6.61
C CYS A 166 -4.45 -14.40 -5.79
N LEU A 167 -4.70 -13.14 -5.46
CA LEU A 167 -3.80 -12.29 -4.68
C LEU A 167 -4.30 -12.13 -3.24
N PHE A 168 -3.38 -12.28 -2.29
CA PHE A 168 -3.59 -11.98 -0.88
C PHE A 168 -2.69 -10.81 -0.46
N ASP A 169 -3.29 -9.63 -0.24
CA ASP A 169 -2.56 -8.40 0.11
C ASP A 169 -2.29 -8.27 1.62
N THR A 170 -3.09 -8.96 2.44
CA THR A 170 -3.01 -8.85 3.90
C THR A 170 -1.63 -9.18 4.50
N PRO A 171 -0.81 -10.12 3.99
CA PRO A 171 0.55 -10.34 4.49
C PRO A 171 1.44 -9.09 4.42
N ASP A 172 1.29 -8.29 3.37
CA ASP A 172 2.00 -7.03 3.21
C ASP A 172 1.49 -5.98 4.23
N ARG A 173 0.18 -5.83 4.38
CA ARG A 173 -0.44 -4.90 5.35
C ARG A 173 -0.08 -5.20 6.79
N VAL A 174 -0.09 -6.48 7.17
CA VAL A 174 0.30 -6.94 8.51
C VAL A 174 1.77 -6.62 8.76
N GLN A 175 2.66 -6.89 7.81
CA GLN A 175 4.08 -6.56 7.96
C GLN A 175 4.31 -5.06 8.09
N HIS A 176 3.69 -4.23 7.25
CA HIS A 176 3.75 -2.78 7.40
C HIS A 176 3.37 -2.32 8.80
N MET A 177 2.26 -2.81 9.35
CA MET A 177 1.76 -2.30 10.63
C MET A 177 2.43 -2.93 11.85
N PHE A 178 2.87 -4.19 11.79
CA PHE A 178 3.32 -4.95 12.97
C PHE A 178 4.83 -5.21 13.03
N TRP A 179 5.62 -4.86 12.01
CA TRP A 179 7.07 -5.11 12.02
C TRP A 179 7.76 -4.54 13.26
N ARG A 180 7.37 -3.32 13.69
CA ARG A 180 7.91 -2.68 14.89
C ARG A 180 7.89 -3.57 16.12
N PHE A 181 6.94 -4.49 16.29
CA PHE A 181 6.86 -5.30 17.49
C PHE A 181 8.00 -6.34 17.60
N ARG A 182 8.70 -6.62 16.50
CA ARG A 182 9.94 -7.40 16.48
C ARG A 182 11.17 -6.61 16.95
N GLU A 183 11.03 -5.29 17.07
CA GLU A 183 12.11 -4.34 17.32
C GLU A 183 11.75 -3.47 18.54
N PRO A 184 12.09 -3.90 19.77
CA PRO A 184 11.74 -3.18 20.99
C PRO A 184 12.16 -1.71 21.00
N ASP A 185 13.25 -1.36 20.32
CA ASP A 185 13.81 -0.02 20.20
C ASP A 185 13.27 0.79 19.00
N HIS A 186 12.31 0.24 18.24
CA HIS A 186 11.68 0.94 17.11
C HIS A 186 11.06 2.27 17.59
N PRO A 187 11.29 3.42 16.91
CA PRO A 187 10.84 4.72 17.42
C PRO A 187 9.32 4.86 17.62
N ALA A 188 8.52 4.11 16.87
CA ALA A 188 7.07 4.01 17.03
C ALA A 188 6.60 3.24 18.30
N ASN A 189 7.49 2.53 19.00
CA ASN A 189 7.15 1.72 20.17
C ASN A 189 7.33 2.43 21.52
N ARG A 190 7.74 3.71 21.52
CA ARG A 190 8.10 4.46 22.74
C ARG A 190 7.01 4.50 23.83
N THR A 191 5.78 4.11 23.51
CA THR A 191 4.62 4.15 24.43
C THR A 191 3.79 2.85 24.45
N ALA A 192 4.21 1.75 23.81
CA ALA A 192 3.37 0.57 23.60
C ALA A 192 3.83 -0.67 24.39
N PRO A 193 2.91 -1.53 24.88
CA PRO A 193 3.28 -2.86 25.37
C PRO A 193 3.76 -3.71 24.18
N LEU A 194 5.02 -4.14 24.25
CA LEU A 194 5.73 -4.75 23.11
C LEU A 194 5.47 -6.25 22.94
N ALA A 195 5.28 -6.97 24.03
CA ALA A 195 5.37 -8.43 24.04
C ALA A 195 4.17 -9.15 23.42
N GLU A 196 2.98 -8.52 23.43
CA GLU A 196 1.73 -9.15 22.98
C GLU A 196 1.71 -9.42 21.47
N TRP A 197 2.35 -8.56 20.68
CA TRP A 197 2.15 -8.51 19.22
C TRP A 197 3.34 -9.05 18.41
N ASN A 198 4.39 -9.53 19.07
CA ASN A 198 5.63 -9.96 18.41
C ASN A 198 5.43 -11.15 17.44
N GLY A 199 4.48 -12.04 17.73
CA GLY A 199 4.21 -13.24 16.92
C GLY A 199 3.26 -13.04 15.74
N VAL A 200 2.67 -11.85 15.58
CA VAL A 200 1.57 -11.61 14.63
C VAL A 200 1.97 -11.89 13.18
N ILE A 201 3.19 -11.51 12.77
CA ILE A 201 3.65 -11.73 11.39
C ILE A 201 3.79 -13.24 11.13
N GLU A 202 4.45 -13.98 12.03
CA GLU A 202 4.63 -15.42 11.94
C GLU A 202 3.29 -16.17 11.93
N ASP A 203 2.35 -15.78 12.81
CA ASP A 203 1.01 -16.35 12.87
C ASP A 203 0.24 -16.12 11.57
N HIS A 204 0.40 -14.93 10.96
CA HIS A 204 -0.20 -14.63 9.67
C HIS A 204 0.41 -15.48 8.54
N TYR A 205 1.73 -15.70 8.53
CA TYR A 205 2.36 -16.60 7.55
C TYR A 205 1.93 -18.07 7.74
N ARG A 206 1.69 -18.55 8.97
CA ARG A 206 1.10 -19.88 9.20
C ARG A 206 -0.31 -19.99 8.60
N ARG A 207 -1.10 -18.91 8.65
CA ARG A 207 -2.39 -18.88 7.96
C ARG A 207 -2.24 -18.89 6.44
N CYS A 208 -1.24 -18.19 5.90
CA CYS A 208 -0.93 -18.24 4.47
C CYS A 208 -0.50 -19.65 4.03
N ASP A 209 0.31 -20.34 4.81
CA ASP A 209 0.69 -21.73 4.57
C ASP A 209 -0.53 -22.66 4.51
N ALA A 210 -1.48 -22.51 5.43
CA ALA A 210 -2.74 -23.25 5.39
C ALA A 210 -3.60 -22.93 4.15
N ILE A 211 -3.58 -21.69 3.65
CA ILE A 211 -4.25 -21.31 2.39
C ILE A 211 -3.59 -21.98 1.20
N VAL A 212 -2.25 -22.02 1.16
CA VAL A 212 -1.50 -22.73 0.12
C VAL A 212 -1.84 -24.22 0.15
N GLY A 213 -1.87 -24.84 1.33
CA GLY A 213 -2.29 -26.23 1.50
C GLY A 213 -3.67 -26.50 0.90
N ARG A 214 -4.65 -25.65 1.17
CA ARG A 214 -5.98 -25.76 0.55
C ARG A 214 -5.97 -25.59 -0.96
N ALA A 215 -5.17 -24.68 -1.50
CA ALA A 215 -5.05 -24.53 -2.96
C ALA A 215 -4.43 -25.77 -3.61
N LEU A 216 -3.47 -26.41 -2.94
CA LEU A 216 -2.85 -27.66 -3.40
C LEU A 216 -3.83 -28.84 -3.43
N ASP A 217 -4.85 -28.86 -2.57
CA ASP A 217 -5.89 -29.92 -2.61
C ASP A 217 -6.69 -29.92 -3.93
N TYR A 218 -6.67 -28.81 -4.70
CA TYR A 218 -7.30 -28.69 -6.01
C TYR A 218 -6.36 -28.99 -7.18
N ALA A 219 -5.05 -29.14 -6.93
CA ALA A 219 -4.07 -29.37 -7.97
C ALA A 219 -3.95 -30.87 -8.27
N ASP A 220 -4.06 -31.22 -9.55
CA ASP A 220 -3.72 -32.55 -10.05
C ASP A 220 -2.26 -32.61 -10.55
N ASP A 221 -1.89 -33.72 -11.18
CA ASP A 221 -0.53 -33.92 -11.72
C ASP A 221 -0.25 -33.06 -12.98
N GLU A 222 -1.26 -32.42 -13.57
CA GLU A 222 -1.12 -31.54 -14.75
C GLU A 222 -1.07 -30.05 -14.36
N ALA A 223 -1.54 -29.69 -13.17
CA ALA A 223 -1.55 -28.32 -12.68
C ALA A 223 -0.15 -27.81 -12.26
N LEU A 224 0.27 -26.68 -12.82
CA LEU A 224 1.40 -25.90 -12.28
C LEU A 224 0.90 -24.93 -11.21
N VAL A 225 1.33 -25.14 -9.97
CA VAL A 225 1.05 -24.25 -8.85
C VAL A 225 2.26 -23.38 -8.59
N ILE A 226 2.06 -22.06 -8.60
CA ILE A 226 3.08 -21.06 -8.29
C ILE A 226 2.60 -20.22 -7.12
N VAL A 227 3.38 -20.21 -6.03
CA VAL A 227 3.21 -19.29 -4.90
C VAL A 227 4.40 -18.36 -4.90
N LEU A 228 4.16 -17.06 -5.02
CA LEU A 228 5.22 -16.06 -5.08
C LEU A 228 4.86 -14.80 -4.31
N SER A 229 5.87 -13.99 -4.01
CA SER A 229 5.69 -12.58 -3.68
C SER A 229 6.44 -11.70 -4.66
N ASP A 230 5.90 -10.52 -4.93
CA ASP A 230 6.54 -9.48 -5.73
C ASP A 230 7.75 -8.85 -5.02
N HIS A 231 7.77 -8.87 -3.69
CA HIS A 231 8.91 -8.44 -2.87
C HIS A 231 8.95 -9.11 -1.49
N GLY A 232 10.07 -8.91 -0.79
CA GLY A 232 10.24 -9.19 0.63
C GLY A 232 9.93 -7.97 1.49
N PHE A 233 10.42 -7.96 2.74
CA PHE A 233 10.21 -6.87 3.69
C PHE A 233 11.43 -6.65 4.60
N THR A 234 11.58 -5.42 5.08
CA THR A 234 12.55 -5.02 6.11
C THR A 234 11.93 -4.01 7.07
N SER A 235 12.66 -3.67 8.13
CA SER A 235 12.34 -2.59 9.05
C SER A 235 12.38 -1.20 8.38
N PHE A 236 11.51 -0.29 8.83
CA PHE A 236 11.50 1.13 8.52
C PHE A 236 11.45 1.96 9.81
N GLN A 237 12.62 2.27 10.35
CA GLN A 237 12.80 3.02 11.60
C GLN A 237 13.09 4.50 11.38
N ARG A 238 13.67 4.87 10.24
CA ARG A 238 14.22 6.20 9.98
C ARG A 238 13.86 6.66 8.57
N ALA A 239 13.31 7.86 8.47
CA ALA A 239 12.93 8.47 7.21
C ALA A 239 14.04 9.42 6.72
N VAL A 240 14.38 9.34 5.43
CA VAL A 240 15.34 10.23 4.76
C VAL A 240 14.57 11.24 3.90
N ASN A 241 14.76 12.52 4.19
CA ASN A 241 14.19 13.64 3.45
C ASN A 241 15.11 13.99 2.28
N LEU A 242 14.92 13.35 1.12
CA LEU A 242 15.81 13.55 -0.05
C LEU A 242 15.78 14.99 -0.55
N ASN A 243 14.62 15.66 -0.55
CA ASN A 243 14.54 17.06 -0.98
C ASN A 243 15.30 18.01 -0.04
N THR A 244 15.28 17.72 1.27
CA THR A 244 16.06 18.49 2.25
C THR A 244 17.55 18.26 2.04
N TRP A 245 17.96 17.02 1.79
CA TRP A 245 19.35 16.73 1.42
C TRP A 245 19.77 17.44 0.12
N LEU A 246 18.92 17.43 -0.91
CA LEU A 246 19.18 18.13 -2.18
C LEU A 246 19.29 19.65 -1.96
N TYR A 247 18.47 20.22 -1.09
CA TYR A 247 18.55 21.63 -0.71
C TYR A 247 19.87 21.94 0.01
N ASP A 248 20.22 21.18 1.04
CA ASP A 248 21.42 21.39 1.87
C ASP A 248 22.71 21.26 1.04
N ASN A 249 22.69 20.48 -0.04
CA ASN A 249 23.84 20.29 -0.95
C ASN A 249 23.75 21.15 -2.23
N GLY A 250 22.83 22.11 -2.30
CA GLY A 250 22.75 23.11 -3.37
C GLY A 250 22.18 22.61 -4.71
N PHE A 251 21.51 21.45 -4.73
CA PHE A 251 20.82 20.93 -5.91
C PHE A 251 19.37 21.41 -6.01
N LEU A 252 18.73 21.74 -4.89
CA LEU A 252 17.36 22.25 -4.83
C LEU A 252 17.33 23.65 -4.20
N SER A 253 16.53 24.55 -4.76
CA SER A 253 16.30 25.90 -4.24
C SER A 253 14.82 26.10 -3.91
N LEU A 254 14.53 26.90 -2.88
CA LEU A 254 13.16 27.27 -2.51
C LEU A 254 12.87 28.74 -2.85
N GLU A 255 11.62 29.00 -3.19
CA GLU A 255 11.11 30.33 -3.54
C GLU A 255 11.35 31.35 -2.43
N GLY A 256 11.67 32.59 -2.82
CA GLY A 256 11.82 33.71 -1.89
C GLY A 256 12.92 33.55 -0.83
N GLY A 257 13.88 32.64 -1.03
CA GLY A 257 14.93 32.35 -0.03
C GLY A 257 14.40 31.61 1.20
N ALA A 258 13.28 30.92 1.07
CA ALA A 258 12.75 30.07 2.12
C ALA A 258 13.71 28.94 2.48
N THR A 259 13.58 28.41 3.70
CA THR A 259 14.33 27.26 4.20
C THR A 259 13.41 26.04 4.40
N PRO A 260 13.96 24.81 4.41
CA PRO A 260 13.24 23.61 4.76
C PRO A 260 12.51 23.73 6.11
N ARG A 261 11.27 23.25 6.14
CA ARG A 261 10.38 23.25 7.32
C ARG A 261 9.20 22.30 7.10
N ASP A 262 8.64 21.80 8.19
CA ASP A 262 7.64 20.72 8.15
C ASP A 262 6.35 21.09 7.41
N ASP A 263 6.04 22.38 7.29
CA ASP A 263 4.88 22.92 6.59
C ASP A 263 5.21 23.54 5.21
N THR A 264 6.33 23.15 4.59
CA THR A 264 6.72 23.61 3.25
C THR A 264 5.66 23.36 2.17
N GLY A 265 4.71 22.46 2.44
CA GLY A 265 3.65 22.07 1.53
C GLY A 265 4.10 20.96 0.56
N ASP A 266 3.12 20.27 -0.01
CA ASP A 266 3.33 19.16 -0.93
C ASP A 266 3.39 19.64 -2.39
N MET A 267 3.59 18.69 -3.31
CA MET A 267 3.54 18.86 -4.75
C MET A 267 4.59 19.85 -5.28
N LEU A 268 5.75 19.92 -4.62
CA LEU A 268 6.89 20.76 -5.02
C LEU A 268 6.55 22.26 -5.11
N ARG A 269 5.47 22.72 -4.47
CA ARG A 269 4.97 24.10 -4.60
C ARG A 269 5.93 25.17 -4.10
N ALA A 270 6.84 24.80 -3.19
CA ALA A 270 7.83 25.70 -2.62
C ALA A 270 9.13 25.77 -3.42
N VAL A 271 9.30 24.95 -4.47
CA VAL A 271 10.54 24.85 -5.25
C VAL A 271 10.68 26.04 -6.19
N ASP A 272 11.84 26.70 -6.15
CA ASP A 272 12.26 27.66 -7.17
C ASP A 272 12.89 26.89 -8.33
N TRP A 273 12.10 26.69 -9.39
CA TRP A 273 12.50 25.89 -10.54
C TRP A 273 13.63 26.51 -11.36
N ASN A 274 13.76 27.84 -11.38
CA ASN A 274 14.81 28.51 -12.16
C ASN A 274 16.20 28.39 -11.49
N ARG A 275 16.25 27.88 -10.25
CA ARG A 275 17.48 27.68 -9.46
C ARG A 275 17.66 26.25 -8.96
N THR A 276 16.77 25.34 -9.34
CA THR A 276 16.79 23.94 -8.92
C THR A 276 17.35 23.06 -10.03
N ARG A 277 18.40 22.28 -9.73
CA ARG A 277 19.02 21.31 -10.65
C ARG A 277 18.42 19.90 -10.49
N ALA A 278 17.94 19.54 -9.30
CA ALA A 278 17.33 18.23 -9.05
C ALA A 278 16.27 18.29 -7.94
N TYR A 279 15.31 17.38 -8.01
CA TYR A 279 14.21 17.22 -7.05
C TYR A 279 13.85 15.74 -6.87
N ALA A 280 13.24 15.39 -5.74
CA ALA A 280 12.84 14.04 -5.40
C ALA A 280 11.32 13.93 -5.21
N VAL A 281 10.75 12.85 -5.74
CA VAL A 281 9.34 12.46 -5.63
C VAL A 281 9.24 10.94 -5.57
N GLY A 282 8.22 10.41 -4.91
CA GLY A 282 8.08 8.98 -4.66
C GLY A 282 9.11 8.44 -3.65
N PHE A 283 9.20 7.11 -3.56
CA PHE A 283 9.96 6.44 -2.50
C PHE A 283 11.41 6.12 -2.89
N GLY A 284 12.12 7.06 -3.52
CA GLY A 284 13.54 6.91 -3.88
C GLY A 284 13.94 7.49 -5.23
N GLY A 285 13.00 8.05 -6.00
CA GLY A 285 13.29 8.68 -7.27
C GLY A 285 13.86 10.09 -7.11
N ILE A 286 14.96 10.37 -7.80
CA ILE A 286 15.49 11.72 -8.00
C ILE A 286 15.44 12.03 -9.50
N TYR A 287 14.90 13.19 -9.82
CA TYR A 287 14.75 13.73 -11.16
C TYR A 287 15.65 14.96 -11.28
N LEU A 288 16.34 15.08 -12.42
CA LEU A 288 17.04 16.29 -12.80
C LEU A 288 16.04 17.27 -13.42
N ASN A 289 16.19 18.56 -13.16
CA ASN A 289 15.35 19.59 -13.77
C ASN A 289 15.85 19.88 -15.20
N LEU A 290 15.58 18.96 -16.14
CA LEU A 290 16.15 18.92 -17.48
C LEU A 290 15.49 19.93 -18.41
N GLU A 291 16.30 20.64 -19.19
CA GLU A 291 15.81 21.50 -20.27
C GLU A 291 14.98 20.69 -21.28
N GLY A 292 13.76 21.15 -21.56
CA GLY A 292 12.84 20.53 -22.52
C GLY A 292 12.00 19.36 -21.98
N ARG A 293 12.27 18.85 -20.77
CA ARG A 293 11.39 17.89 -20.08
C ARG A 293 10.56 18.58 -18.99
N GLU A 294 11.22 19.32 -18.11
CA GLU A 294 10.55 20.14 -17.10
C GLU A 294 10.19 21.52 -17.66
N ALA A 295 9.04 22.07 -17.26
CA ALA A 295 8.53 23.35 -17.80
C ALA A 295 9.49 24.53 -17.59
N GLN A 296 10.32 24.47 -16.55
CA GLN A 296 11.35 25.45 -16.20
C GLN A 296 12.71 24.75 -16.01
N GLY A 297 12.99 23.74 -16.84
CA GLY A 297 14.24 22.99 -16.85
C GLY A 297 15.48 23.86 -17.08
N ILE A 298 16.50 23.69 -16.24
CA ILE A 298 17.77 24.44 -16.33
C ILE A 298 19.00 23.56 -16.54
N VAL A 299 18.89 22.25 -16.36
CA VAL A 299 20.00 21.31 -16.57
C VAL A 299 20.06 20.94 -18.04
N ARG A 300 21.12 21.40 -18.72
CA ARG A 300 21.36 21.09 -20.13
C ARG A 300 21.87 19.66 -20.31
N GLY A 301 21.70 19.11 -21.51
CA GLY A 301 22.06 17.72 -21.82
C GLY A 301 23.54 17.37 -21.54
N ASP A 302 24.46 18.32 -21.72
CA ASP A 302 25.89 18.17 -21.44
C ASP A 302 26.23 18.23 -19.94
N GLU A 303 25.35 18.81 -19.11
CA GLU A 303 25.51 18.89 -17.65
C GLU A 303 24.95 17.67 -16.90
N VAL A 304 24.12 16.85 -17.55
CA VAL A 304 23.44 15.70 -16.93
C VAL A 304 24.41 14.76 -16.22
N ALA A 305 25.49 14.38 -16.88
CA ALA A 305 26.47 13.45 -16.33
C ALA A 305 27.19 14.03 -15.11
N GLU A 306 27.47 15.33 -15.10
CA GLU A 306 28.08 16.06 -13.99
C GLU A 306 27.13 16.09 -12.78
N VAL A 307 25.89 16.57 -12.97
CA VAL A 307 24.91 16.69 -11.89
C VAL A 307 24.59 15.33 -11.28
N ALA A 308 24.29 14.33 -12.12
CA ALA A 308 24.02 12.98 -11.68
C ALA A 308 25.23 12.37 -10.95
N GLY A 309 26.44 12.56 -11.49
CA GLY A 309 27.67 12.08 -10.86
C GLY A 309 27.91 12.69 -9.48
N ALA A 310 27.68 14.00 -9.33
CA ALA A 310 27.81 14.69 -8.06
C ALA A 310 26.82 14.19 -7.00
N ILE A 311 25.55 13.98 -7.39
CA ILE A 311 24.52 13.42 -6.48
C ILE A 311 24.91 11.99 -6.08
N VAL A 312 25.26 11.13 -7.03
CA VAL A 312 25.65 9.73 -6.75
C VAL A 312 26.83 9.69 -5.79
N GLN A 313 27.87 10.49 -6.02
CA GLN A 313 29.07 10.51 -5.18
C GLN A 313 28.80 10.98 -3.76
N GLN A 314 27.97 12.01 -3.58
CA GLN A 314 27.72 12.63 -2.27
C GLN A 314 26.64 11.89 -1.46
N LEU A 315 25.67 11.28 -2.13
CA LEU A 315 24.53 10.62 -1.48
C LEU A 315 24.81 9.14 -1.16
N ALA A 316 25.64 8.46 -1.96
CA ALA A 316 26.02 7.08 -1.69
C ALA A 316 26.81 6.99 -0.37
N GLY A 317 26.38 6.11 0.53
CA GLY A 317 27.00 5.97 1.85
C GLY A 317 26.59 7.04 2.87
N LEU A 318 25.56 7.86 2.58
CA LEU A 318 25.01 8.83 3.54
C LEU A 318 24.82 8.16 4.90
N THR A 319 25.47 8.71 5.94
CA THR A 319 25.42 8.15 7.29
C THR A 319 24.37 8.88 8.12
N ASP A 320 23.60 8.12 8.89
CA ASP A 320 22.71 8.65 9.92
C ASP A 320 23.54 9.10 11.14
N PRO A 321 23.65 10.41 11.41
CA PRO A 321 24.49 10.91 12.49
C PRO A 321 24.03 10.45 13.87
N ASP A 322 22.73 10.16 14.06
CA ASP A 322 22.20 9.75 15.36
C ASP A 322 22.49 8.26 15.65
N ARG A 323 22.70 7.46 14.60
CA ARG A 323 22.84 5.99 14.71
C ARG A 323 24.22 5.47 14.28
N GLY A 324 25.02 6.29 13.60
CA GLY A 324 26.34 5.90 13.06
C GLY A 324 26.27 4.82 11.98
N LYS A 325 25.10 4.60 11.35
CA LYS A 325 24.88 3.59 10.30
C LYS A 325 24.63 4.26 8.96
N ALA A 326 25.00 3.60 7.86
CA ALA A 326 24.66 4.07 6.53
C ALA A 326 23.13 4.02 6.32
N ALA A 327 22.53 5.15 5.96
CA ALA A 327 21.13 5.27 5.57
C ALA A 327 20.91 4.92 4.09
N ILE A 328 21.92 5.18 3.24
CA ILE A 328 21.87 4.93 1.80
C ILE A 328 23.07 4.06 1.42
N ARG A 329 22.81 2.94 0.74
CA ARG A 329 23.85 2.00 0.28
C ARG A 329 24.50 2.47 -1.01
N SER A 330 23.67 2.90 -1.95
CA SER A 330 24.09 3.34 -3.27
C SER A 330 23.00 4.17 -3.94
N VAL A 331 23.33 4.76 -5.08
CA VAL A 331 22.38 5.45 -5.96
C VAL A 331 22.62 4.92 -7.37
N SER A 332 21.60 4.31 -7.97
CA SER A 332 21.67 3.76 -9.32
C SER A 332 21.26 4.80 -10.34
N ARG A 333 21.86 4.79 -11.52
CA ARG A 333 21.39 5.60 -12.65
C ARG A 333 20.32 4.84 -13.40
N ARG A 334 19.37 5.56 -14.00
CA ARG A 334 18.33 4.93 -14.83
C ARG A 334 18.88 4.01 -15.92
N ALA A 335 19.99 4.42 -16.55
CA ALA A 335 20.61 3.70 -17.66
C ALA A 335 21.21 2.36 -17.25
N ASP A 336 21.42 2.15 -15.94
CA ASP A 336 21.94 0.90 -15.39
C ASP A 336 20.81 -0.09 -15.04
N ILE A 337 19.55 0.37 -15.00
CA ILE A 337 18.39 -0.42 -14.53
C ILE A 337 17.37 -0.63 -15.63
N TYR A 338 17.01 0.43 -16.36
CA TYR A 338 15.86 0.43 -17.25
C TYR A 338 16.29 0.52 -18.71
N ALA A 339 15.57 -0.21 -19.55
CA ALA A 339 15.68 -0.18 -21.00
C ALA A 339 14.28 -0.11 -21.64
N GLY A 340 14.23 0.08 -22.96
CA GLY A 340 12.98 0.09 -23.72
C GLY A 340 12.30 1.45 -23.85
N GLN A 341 11.14 1.47 -24.51
CA GLN A 341 10.47 2.68 -25.00
C GLN A 341 10.07 3.67 -23.90
N PHE A 342 9.88 3.19 -22.66
CA PHE A 342 9.44 4.00 -21.51
C PHE A 342 10.58 4.32 -20.53
N ALA A 343 11.83 3.91 -20.81
CA ALA A 343 12.96 4.16 -19.90
C ALA A 343 13.22 5.67 -19.66
N ALA A 344 12.81 6.54 -20.58
CA ALA A 344 12.91 7.99 -20.40
C ALA A 344 11.90 8.56 -19.39
N GLU A 345 10.85 7.82 -19.05
CA GLU A 345 9.81 8.21 -18.07
C GLU A 345 10.18 7.85 -16.63
N SER A 346 11.26 7.08 -16.42
CA SER A 346 11.75 6.74 -15.09
C SER A 346 12.42 7.94 -14.40
N PRO A 347 12.61 7.90 -13.07
CA PRO A 347 13.57 8.77 -12.39
C PRO A 347 14.94 8.71 -13.05
N ASP A 348 15.73 9.80 -13.00
CA ASP A 348 17.09 9.80 -13.53
C ASP A 348 18.05 9.02 -12.63
N LEU A 349 17.78 9.06 -11.32
CA LEU A 349 18.49 8.33 -10.28
C LEU A 349 17.48 7.63 -9.35
N LEU A 350 17.87 6.45 -8.86
CA LEU A 350 17.13 5.68 -7.86
C LEU A 350 18.01 5.47 -6.62
N VAL A 351 17.50 5.88 -5.46
CA VAL A 351 18.20 5.77 -4.18
C VAL A 351 17.95 4.38 -3.56
N ASN A 352 19.04 3.66 -3.30
CA ASN A 352 18.99 2.33 -2.68
C ASN A 352 19.22 2.47 -1.17
N PHE A 353 18.14 2.56 -0.40
CA PHE A 353 18.19 2.71 1.05
C PHE A 353 18.73 1.44 1.75
N ALA A 354 19.40 1.64 2.88
CA ALA A 354 19.79 0.54 3.76
C ALA A 354 18.60 0.04 4.58
N ALA A 355 18.70 -1.17 5.13
CA ALA A 355 17.69 -1.72 6.04
C ALA A 355 17.45 -0.77 7.23
N GLY A 356 16.19 -0.53 7.58
CA GLY A 356 15.79 0.44 8.61
C GLY A 356 15.55 1.85 8.08
N TYR A 357 15.86 2.13 6.80
CA TYR A 357 15.73 3.44 6.18
C TYR A 357 14.82 3.41 4.97
N ARG A 358 14.11 4.52 4.72
CA ARG A 358 13.29 4.76 3.52
C ARG A 358 13.22 6.26 3.25
N ALA A 359 12.84 6.65 2.03
CA ALA A 359 12.37 8.02 1.78
C ALA A 359 11.21 8.41 2.73
N SER A 360 11.18 9.66 3.17
CA SER A 360 10.07 10.17 3.97
C SER A 360 8.78 10.28 3.16
N SER A 361 7.63 10.16 3.83
CA SER A 361 6.33 10.39 3.18
C SER A 361 6.19 11.81 2.64
N GLY A 362 6.82 12.80 3.30
CA GLY A 362 6.88 14.17 2.78
C GLY A 362 7.65 14.25 1.47
N THR A 363 8.85 13.66 1.38
CA THR A 363 9.61 13.57 0.11
C THR A 363 8.79 12.89 -0.97
N ALA A 364 8.07 11.82 -0.65
CA ALA A 364 7.25 11.10 -1.61
C ALA A 364 6.19 11.99 -2.29
N LEU A 365 5.69 12.99 -1.56
CA LEU A 365 4.75 14.00 -2.05
C LEU A 365 5.43 15.30 -2.53
N GLY A 366 6.76 15.39 -2.52
CA GLY A 366 7.50 16.57 -2.93
C GLY A 366 7.62 17.67 -1.87
N ALA A 367 7.40 17.36 -0.59
CA ALA A 367 7.66 18.28 0.52
C ALA A 367 9.16 18.35 0.88
N ILE A 368 9.55 19.41 1.61
CA ILE A 368 10.92 19.71 2.01
C ILE A 368 10.97 20.02 3.52
N PRO A 369 10.72 19.00 4.39
CA PRO A 369 10.66 19.17 5.84
C PRO A 369 12.03 19.50 6.45
N GLN A 370 12.05 19.89 7.72
CA GLN A 370 13.31 20.22 8.39
C GLN A 370 14.14 18.95 8.68
N GLY A 371 15.45 19.03 8.44
CA GLY A 371 16.41 17.96 8.72
C GLY A 371 16.42 16.84 7.68
N VAL A 372 17.58 16.22 7.49
CA VAL A 372 17.76 15.19 6.46
C VAL A 372 17.22 13.82 6.89
N ILE A 373 17.35 13.46 8.17
CA ILE A 373 16.91 12.16 8.69
C ILE A 373 16.07 12.37 9.94
N ALA A 374 14.95 11.66 10.04
CA ALA A 374 14.04 11.71 11.17
C ALA A 374 13.59 10.32 11.62
N ASP A 375 13.20 10.20 12.89
CA ASP A 375 12.56 8.99 13.40
C ASP A 375 11.22 8.72 12.70
N ASN A 376 11.00 7.48 12.29
CA ASN A 376 9.66 7.02 11.95
C ASN A 376 8.88 6.65 13.23
N ARG A 377 7.98 7.53 13.62
CA ARG A 377 7.10 7.35 14.80
C ARG A 377 5.71 6.82 14.43
N GLN A 378 5.47 6.56 13.15
CA GLN A 378 4.20 6.03 12.64
C GLN A 378 4.14 4.51 12.88
N ARG A 379 2.92 3.95 12.96
CA ARG A 379 2.72 2.50 13.12
C ARG A 379 3.17 1.72 11.87
N TRP A 380 3.15 2.37 10.71
CA TRP A 380 3.77 1.87 9.47
C TRP A 380 5.28 1.74 9.64
N SER A 381 5.76 0.54 9.89
CA SER A 381 7.08 0.22 10.46
C SER A 381 7.82 -0.90 9.73
N GLY A 382 7.14 -1.71 8.94
CA GLY A 382 7.75 -2.55 7.91
C GLY A 382 7.72 -1.82 6.58
N ASP A 383 8.69 -2.04 5.71
CA ASP A 383 8.68 -1.50 4.35
C ASP A 383 9.54 -2.34 3.39
N HIS A 384 9.43 -2.04 2.11
CA HIS A 384 10.10 -2.73 1.01
C HIS A 384 10.63 -1.74 -0.05
N ALA A 385 10.36 -0.43 0.07
CA ALA A 385 10.94 0.62 -0.76
C ALA A 385 12.39 0.95 -0.34
N VAL A 386 13.26 -0.06 -0.41
CA VAL A 386 14.67 -0.03 -0.05
C VAL A 386 15.51 -0.61 -1.19
N ASP A 387 16.83 -0.79 -0.99
CA ASP A 387 17.65 -1.56 -1.93
C ASP A 387 17.03 -2.96 -2.16
N PRO A 388 16.62 -3.33 -3.39
CA PRO A 388 15.90 -4.58 -3.66
C PRO A 388 16.63 -5.84 -3.21
N VAL A 389 17.97 -5.82 -3.12
CA VAL A 389 18.73 -6.97 -2.63
C VAL A 389 18.50 -7.29 -1.15
N LEU A 390 17.91 -6.35 -0.39
CA LEU A 390 17.56 -6.53 1.03
C LEU A 390 16.18 -7.13 1.24
N VAL A 391 15.32 -7.10 0.22
CA VAL A 391 13.93 -7.52 0.30
C VAL A 391 13.58 -8.49 -0.84
N PRO A 392 14.30 -9.62 -0.96
CA PRO A 392 13.98 -10.63 -1.97
C PRO A 392 12.58 -11.18 -1.72
N GLY A 393 11.81 -11.34 -2.80
CA GLY A 393 10.53 -12.06 -2.76
C GLY A 393 10.73 -13.57 -2.58
N VAL A 394 9.62 -14.28 -2.43
CA VAL A 394 9.60 -15.75 -2.36
C VAL A 394 9.09 -16.34 -3.67
N LEU A 395 9.54 -17.55 -3.98
CA LEU A 395 9.02 -18.35 -5.08
C LEU A 395 9.00 -19.82 -4.66
N PHE A 396 7.81 -20.42 -4.70
CA PHE A 396 7.57 -21.84 -4.50
C PHE A 396 6.78 -22.35 -5.71
N MET A 397 7.19 -23.51 -6.23
CA MET A 397 6.48 -24.20 -7.31
C MET A 397 6.41 -25.70 -7.00
N ASN A 398 5.33 -26.35 -7.44
CA ASN A 398 5.20 -27.81 -7.35
C ASN A 398 6.05 -28.55 -8.40
N ASN A 399 6.62 -27.84 -9.37
CA ASN A 399 7.55 -28.37 -10.36
C ASN A 399 9.01 -27.92 -10.07
N PRO A 400 10.02 -28.76 -10.34
CA PRO A 400 11.42 -28.35 -10.31
C PRO A 400 11.72 -27.22 -11.29
N PHE A 401 12.60 -26.31 -10.87
CA PHE A 401 13.04 -25.17 -11.68
C PHE A 401 14.50 -24.85 -11.44
N ASN A 402 15.15 -24.21 -12.41
CA ASN A 402 16.54 -23.82 -12.29
C ASN A 402 16.68 -22.58 -11.39
N GLY A 403 17.13 -22.79 -10.15
CA GLY A 403 17.03 -21.82 -9.06
C GLY A 403 18.19 -20.83 -8.87
N SER A 404 19.20 -20.78 -9.75
CA SER A 404 20.39 -19.94 -9.43
C SER A 404 20.13 -18.43 -9.47
N ARG A 405 19.08 -17.97 -10.16
CA ARG A 405 18.56 -16.60 -10.07
C ARG A 405 17.25 -16.49 -10.87
N VAL A 406 16.10 -16.41 -10.19
CA VAL A 406 14.81 -16.15 -10.84
C VAL A 406 14.47 -14.68 -10.69
N HIS A 407 14.06 -14.05 -11.78
CA HIS A 407 13.57 -12.67 -11.80
C HIS A 407 12.05 -12.66 -12.00
N LEU A 408 11.37 -11.61 -11.52
CA LEU A 408 9.93 -11.49 -11.67
C LEU A 408 9.48 -11.53 -13.15
N VAL A 409 10.32 -11.02 -14.06
CA VAL A 409 10.08 -11.05 -15.51
C VAL A 409 10.09 -12.45 -16.12
N ASP A 410 10.63 -13.45 -15.43
CA ASP A 410 10.69 -14.84 -15.89
C ASP A 410 9.37 -15.60 -15.65
N LEU A 411 8.51 -15.09 -14.77
CA LEU A 411 7.27 -15.78 -14.38
C LEU A 411 6.23 -15.78 -15.50
N ALA A 412 6.07 -14.69 -16.24
CA ALA A 412 5.13 -14.65 -17.35
C ALA A 412 5.51 -15.64 -18.48
N PRO A 413 6.77 -15.70 -18.97
CA PRO A 413 7.23 -16.76 -19.88
C PRO A 413 7.04 -18.17 -19.33
N THR A 414 7.27 -18.37 -18.03
CA THR A 414 7.08 -19.67 -17.36
C THR A 414 5.62 -20.10 -17.40
N ILE A 415 4.69 -19.20 -17.08
CA ILE A 415 3.24 -19.47 -17.12
C ILE A 415 2.79 -19.74 -18.56
N LEU A 416 3.23 -18.96 -19.54
CA LEU A 416 2.90 -19.20 -20.96
C LEU A 416 3.41 -20.55 -21.45
N HIS A 417 4.64 -20.92 -21.07
CA HIS A 417 5.20 -22.22 -21.39
C HIS A 417 4.34 -23.37 -20.83
N ALA A 418 3.92 -23.27 -19.57
CA ALA A 418 3.03 -24.26 -18.94
C ALA A 418 1.66 -24.35 -19.62
N LEU A 419 1.14 -23.24 -20.16
CA LEU A 419 -0.11 -23.19 -20.92
C LEU A 419 0.04 -23.62 -22.39
N GLY A 420 1.24 -23.97 -22.85
CA GLY A 420 1.51 -24.30 -24.26
C GLY A 420 1.38 -23.09 -25.21
N VAL A 421 1.49 -21.87 -24.68
CA VAL A 421 1.38 -20.61 -25.44
C VAL A 421 2.77 -20.06 -25.73
N ALA A 422 3.00 -19.63 -26.97
CA ALA A 422 4.27 -19.04 -27.35
C ALA A 422 4.51 -17.70 -26.62
N GLN A 423 5.73 -17.51 -26.12
CA GLN A 423 6.18 -16.24 -25.54
C GLN A 423 6.09 -15.10 -26.56
N GLY A 424 5.59 -13.95 -26.12
CA GLY A 424 5.56 -12.74 -26.95
C GLY A 424 6.96 -12.14 -27.13
N VAL A 425 7.23 -11.58 -28.30
CA VAL A 425 8.55 -11.01 -28.66
C VAL A 425 9.02 -9.86 -27.78
N ALA A 426 8.11 -9.23 -27.01
CA ALA A 426 8.42 -8.14 -26.10
C ALA A 426 8.79 -8.60 -24.68
N MET A 427 8.64 -9.90 -24.36
CA MET A 427 8.99 -10.43 -23.04
C MET A 427 10.50 -10.67 -22.94
N GLU A 428 11.12 -10.14 -21.90
CA GLU A 428 12.58 -10.21 -21.67
C GLU A 428 13.00 -11.44 -20.85
N GLY A 429 12.11 -11.96 -20.00
CA GLY A 429 12.38 -13.14 -19.19
C GLY A 429 12.37 -14.44 -19.99
N SER A 430 12.72 -15.53 -19.33
CA SER A 430 12.69 -16.89 -19.90
C SER A 430 11.98 -17.85 -18.95
N THR A 431 11.48 -18.97 -19.48
CA THR A 431 10.92 -20.02 -18.62
C THR A 431 11.99 -20.53 -17.65
N VAL A 432 11.61 -20.71 -16.37
CA VAL A 432 12.49 -21.29 -15.34
C VAL A 432 12.27 -22.79 -15.13
N LEU A 433 11.21 -23.35 -15.73
CA LEU A 433 10.94 -24.78 -15.69
C LEU A 433 12.06 -25.54 -16.39
N SER A 434 12.43 -26.69 -15.81
CA SER A 434 13.55 -27.52 -16.25
C SER A 434 13.25 -28.37 -17.47
#